data_AF-A0A3A6JZ97-F1
#
_entry.id   AF-A0A3A6JZ97-F1
#
_cell.length_a   1.000
_cell.length_b   1.000
_cell.length_c   1.000
_cell.angle_alpha   90.00
_cell.angle_beta   90.00
_cell.angle_gamma   90.00
#
_symmetry.space_group_name_H-M   'P 1'
#
loop_
_entity.id
_entity.type
_entity.pdbx_description
1 polymer ?
#
loop_
_entity_poly.entity_id
_entity_poly.type
_entity_poly.pdbx_seq_one_letter_code
_entity_poly.pdbx_strand_id
1 'polypeptide(L)'
;MMNYSPELKDALLRRMLPPNNESITKISREEGISEQTLRNWRDKARKEGYATPGTDAIPDNWSTQDKFLVVVETASMNETELAEYARKKGLYVEQIKAWKDACMNANGGIAKEASRLNRELKDSEKERRKLEKELQRKEKALAEAAALLVLFKKSKCDLGGSRGRMISASDRENAVLLINEAIASGASCKKACYRLGITERTFYRWKKRKSDINSYEDGRPTADHSDPANKIPTETRKEIINICNKPEYASMAPCEIVPTLADEGIYIASESTFYRILREEKMLNHRGRSEAPKHNRPSTYSATAPNQVYMWDITYLNGPHKGMFYYRYLFSDLYDRSIVGWEVYEAENADYASSLIKRICLKQGRLTTEPLVLHSDNGSPMKGATMLATLYQLGITPSNSRPRVSNDNPYAESLFKTLKYRPNYQPKGFATLEEAREWVSLFVKWYNHDHHHSGLKFLTPYQRRSGLSDKILAKRKEVYEAAKTEHPERWNGRSPRDWSLPDTVYLNPEKISEEAETAVEETAVS
;
A
#
# COMPACT_ATOMS: atom_id res chain seq x y z
N MET A 1 -9.09 101.68 32.59
CA MET A 1 -9.61 100.37 33.07
C MET A 1 -8.59 99.80 34.03
N MET A 2 -8.96 99.50 35.28
CA MET A 2 -8.09 98.76 36.18
C MET A 2 -7.83 97.37 35.58
N ASN A 3 -6.56 97.04 35.32
CA ASN A 3 -6.16 95.73 34.82
C ASN A 3 -5.99 94.78 36.01
N TYR A 4 -6.90 93.82 36.15
CA TYR A 4 -6.79 92.74 37.14
C TYR A 4 -5.99 91.57 36.54
N SER A 5 -5.14 90.92 37.34
CA SER A 5 -4.33 89.79 36.84
C SER A 5 -5.22 88.60 36.47
N PRO A 6 -4.83 87.77 35.48
CA PRO A 6 -5.54 86.54 35.14
C PRO A 6 -5.67 85.57 36.32
N GLU A 7 -4.64 85.49 37.17
CA GLU A 7 -4.60 84.62 38.35
C GLU A 7 -5.58 85.10 39.42
N LEU A 8 -5.67 86.42 39.64
CA LEU A 8 -6.65 87.02 40.55
C LEU A 8 -8.07 86.76 40.03
N LYS A 9 -8.30 86.91 38.72
CA LYS A 9 -9.59 86.63 38.10
C LYS A 9 -10.00 85.16 38.24
N ASP A 10 -9.08 84.23 38.03
CA ASP A 10 -9.34 82.78 38.15
C ASP A 10 -9.62 82.38 39.61
N ALA A 11 -8.85 82.92 40.56
CA ALA A 11 -9.07 82.71 41.98
C ALA A 11 -10.45 83.21 42.45
N LEU A 12 -10.86 84.39 41.99
CA LEU A 12 -12.17 84.95 42.32
C LEU A 12 -13.31 84.22 41.60
N LEU A 13 -13.09 83.73 40.38
CA LEU A 13 -14.04 82.85 39.71
C LEU A 13 -14.24 81.54 40.48
N ARG A 14 -13.19 80.90 41.01
CA ARG A 14 -13.33 79.69 41.86
C ARG A 14 -14.11 79.93 43.14
N ARG A 15 -14.11 81.16 43.67
CA ARG A 15 -14.93 81.55 44.83
C ARG A 15 -16.38 81.78 44.45
N MET A 16 -16.64 82.43 43.30
CA MET A 16 -17.98 82.73 42.79
C MET A 16 -18.71 81.54 42.17
N LEU A 17 -17.97 80.54 41.69
CA LEU A 17 -18.50 79.36 40.99
C LEU A 17 -18.59 78.14 41.92
N PRO A 18 -19.33 77.10 41.52
CA PRO A 18 -19.41 75.87 42.28
C PRO A 18 -18.03 75.23 42.47
N PRO A 19 -17.73 74.66 43.65
CA PRO A 19 -18.65 74.37 44.75
C PRO A 19 -18.86 75.50 45.78
N ASN A 20 -18.08 76.57 45.72
CA ASN A 20 -18.02 77.57 46.81
C ASN A 20 -19.19 78.56 46.79
N ASN A 21 -19.66 78.97 45.60
CA ASN A 21 -20.84 79.82 45.39
C ASN A 21 -20.90 81.08 46.29
N GLU A 22 -19.75 81.70 46.60
CA GLU A 22 -19.69 82.88 47.47
C GLU A 22 -20.40 84.09 46.84
N SER A 23 -21.09 84.88 47.68
CA SER A 23 -21.85 86.05 47.19
C SER A 23 -20.94 87.12 46.61
N ILE A 24 -21.32 87.64 45.44
CA ILE A 24 -20.61 88.75 44.76
C ILE A 24 -20.51 89.99 45.66
N THR A 25 -21.54 90.27 46.46
CA THR A 25 -21.54 91.40 47.42
C THR A 25 -20.48 91.22 48.52
N LYS A 26 -20.24 89.98 48.95
CA LYS A 26 -19.23 89.64 49.97
C LYS A 26 -17.83 89.80 49.37
N ILE A 27 -17.59 89.20 48.20
CA ILE A 27 -16.30 89.28 47.50
C ILE A 27 -15.98 90.74 47.11
N SER A 28 -16.98 91.51 46.69
CA SER A 28 -16.81 92.92 46.37
C SER A 28 -16.34 93.75 47.57
N ARG A 29 -16.88 93.48 48.77
CA ARG A 29 -16.47 94.15 50.02
C ARG A 29 -15.06 93.75 50.46
N GLU A 30 -14.70 92.48 50.32
CA GLU A 30 -13.41 91.95 50.78
C GLU A 30 -12.25 92.39 49.86
N GLU A 31 -12.47 92.39 48.55
CA GLU A 31 -11.41 92.57 47.55
C GLU A 31 -11.40 93.99 46.94
N GLY A 32 -12.38 94.84 47.28
CA GLY A 32 -12.50 96.20 46.76
C GLY A 32 -12.85 96.31 45.26
N ILE A 33 -13.24 95.19 44.64
CA ILE A 33 -13.63 95.13 43.21
C ILE A 33 -15.11 95.45 43.07
N SER A 34 -15.48 96.24 42.05
CA SER A 34 -16.89 96.59 41.82
C SER A 34 -17.74 95.34 41.53
N GLU A 35 -18.95 95.29 42.10
CA GLU A 35 -19.90 94.20 41.83
C GLU A 35 -20.17 94.00 40.34
N GLN A 36 -20.17 95.08 39.55
CA GLN A 36 -20.41 95.02 38.12
C GLN A 36 -19.29 94.26 37.38
N THR A 37 -18.03 94.44 37.80
CA THR A 37 -16.90 93.72 37.22
C THR A 37 -16.96 92.22 37.52
N LEU A 38 -17.29 91.86 38.77
CA LEU A 38 -17.45 90.47 39.20
C LEU A 38 -18.63 89.79 38.48
N ARG A 39 -19.76 90.49 38.31
CA ARG A 39 -20.92 90.01 37.51
C ARG A 39 -20.53 89.73 36.06
N ASN A 40 -19.82 90.66 35.41
CA ASN A 40 -19.36 90.48 34.04
C ASN A 40 -18.42 89.28 33.86
N TRP A 41 -17.54 89.02 34.84
CA TRP A 41 -16.66 87.85 34.80
C TRP A 41 -17.43 86.54 34.95
N ARG A 42 -18.37 86.47 35.90
CA ARG A 42 -19.23 85.30 36.08
C ARG A 42 -20.09 85.03 34.84
N ASP A 43 -20.68 86.07 34.25
CA ASP A 43 -21.57 85.90 33.10
C ASP A 43 -20.79 85.52 31.83
N LYS A 44 -19.52 85.95 31.71
CA LYS A 44 -18.59 85.43 30.69
C LYS A 44 -18.26 83.95 30.91
N ALA A 45 -17.96 83.54 32.15
CA ALA A 45 -17.68 82.14 32.48
C ALA A 45 -18.90 81.23 32.23
N ARG A 46 -20.13 81.74 32.43
CA ARG A 46 -21.38 81.04 32.06
C ARG A 46 -21.49 80.81 30.55
N LYS A 47 -21.19 81.83 29.73
CA LYS A 47 -21.19 81.68 28.26
C LYS A 47 -20.14 80.69 27.75
N GLU A 48 -19.02 80.56 28.47
CA GLU A 48 -17.94 79.63 28.15
C GLU A 48 -18.18 78.20 28.73
N GLY A 49 -19.32 77.95 29.41
CA GLY A 49 -19.71 76.62 29.89
C GLY A 49 -19.11 76.20 31.24
N TYR A 50 -18.53 77.14 31.99
CA TYR A 50 -17.90 76.88 33.30
C TYR A 50 -18.85 77.06 34.50
N ALA A 51 -20.12 77.41 34.26
CA ALA A 51 -21.09 77.73 35.30
C ALA A 51 -22.53 77.49 34.83
N THR A 52 -23.44 77.12 35.73
CA THR A 52 -24.83 76.81 35.37
C THR A 52 -25.53 78.01 34.69
N PRO A 53 -26.37 77.75 33.66
CA PRO A 53 -27.16 78.78 32.99
C PRO A 53 -28.00 79.62 33.97
N GLY A 54 -28.23 80.89 33.61
CA GLY A 54 -29.11 81.80 34.36
C GLY A 54 -30.58 81.34 34.32
N THR A 55 -31.44 82.00 35.10
CA THR A 55 -32.87 81.71 35.24
C THR A 55 -33.71 81.84 33.97
N ASP A 56 -33.10 82.25 32.85
CA ASP A 56 -33.78 82.61 31.61
C ASP A 56 -33.83 81.45 30.59
N ALA A 57 -33.31 80.26 30.93
CA ALA A 57 -33.18 79.12 30.01
C ALA A 57 -34.18 78.00 30.31
N ILE A 58 -34.85 77.48 29.27
CA ILE A 58 -35.81 76.37 29.36
C ILE A 58 -35.06 75.04 29.66
N PRO A 59 -35.40 74.32 30.75
CA PRO A 59 -34.69 73.12 31.20
C PRO A 59 -34.50 71.98 30.19
N ASP A 60 -35.45 71.78 29.27
CA ASP A 60 -35.40 70.66 28.31
C ASP A 60 -34.30 70.80 27.25
N ASN A 61 -33.85 72.02 26.96
CA ASN A 61 -32.76 72.30 26.01
C ASN A 61 -31.37 72.35 26.66
N TRP A 62 -31.24 71.94 27.93
CA TRP A 62 -29.95 71.96 28.62
C TRP A 62 -29.03 70.86 28.10
N SER A 63 -27.77 71.22 27.85
CA SER A 63 -26.75 70.28 27.41
C SER A 63 -26.45 69.24 28.49
N THR A 64 -25.83 68.13 28.11
CA THR A 64 -25.36 67.11 29.07
C THR A 64 -24.38 67.70 30.10
N GLN A 65 -23.61 68.72 29.71
CA GLN A 65 -22.69 69.44 30.60
C GLN A 65 -23.42 70.32 31.62
N ASP A 66 -24.50 71.00 31.22
CA ASP A 66 -25.33 71.81 32.13
C ASP A 66 -26.02 70.95 33.18
N LYS A 67 -26.57 69.81 32.76
CA LYS A 67 -27.20 68.82 33.65
C LYS A 67 -26.18 68.28 34.67
N PHE A 68 -24.96 68.03 34.23
CA PHE A 68 -23.87 67.58 35.12
C PHE A 68 -23.49 68.66 36.15
N LEU A 69 -23.34 69.92 35.73
CA LEU A 69 -23.01 71.02 36.64
C LEU A 69 -24.08 71.24 37.72
N VAL A 70 -25.36 71.05 37.38
CA VAL A 70 -26.47 71.10 38.35
C VAL A 70 -26.36 69.98 39.37
N VAL A 71 -26.02 68.76 38.94
CA VAL A 71 -25.80 67.63 39.85
C VAL A 71 -24.61 67.90 40.78
N VAL A 72 -23.56 68.56 40.30
CA VAL A 72 -22.40 68.97 41.12
C VAL A 72 -22.77 70.09 42.11
N GLU A 73 -23.52 71.10 41.68
CA GLU A 73 -23.99 72.20 42.54
C GLU A 73 -24.90 71.71 43.66
N THR A 74 -25.78 70.77 43.36
CA THR A 74 -26.77 70.24 44.30
C THR A 74 -26.25 69.09 45.15
N ALA A 75 -25.01 68.64 44.94
CA ALA A 75 -24.45 67.47 45.61
C ALA A 75 -24.35 67.62 47.14
N SER A 76 -24.16 68.85 47.64
CA SER A 76 -23.99 69.16 49.06
C SER A 76 -25.22 69.82 49.71
N MET A 77 -26.32 70.00 48.97
CA MET A 77 -27.53 70.68 49.45
C MET A 77 -28.45 69.72 50.21
N ASN A 78 -29.09 70.19 51.28
CA ASN A 78 -30.16 69.44 51.97
C ASN A 78 -31.48 69.49 51.18
N GLU A 79 -32.48 68.67 51.55
CA GLU A 79 -33.75 68.57 50.77
C GLU A 79 -34.52 69.89 50.68
N THR A 80 -34.43 70.73 51.72
CA THR A 80 -35.04 72.06 51.75
C THR A 80 -34.33 73.04 50.79
N GLU A 81 -33.00 73.06 50.81
CA GLU A 81 -32.16 73.86 49.91
C GLU A 81 -32.28 73.40 48.46
N LEU A 82 -32.38 72.08 48.23
CA LEU A 82 -32.58 71.49 46.92
C LEU A 82 -33.93 71.91 46.32
N ALA A 83 -34.99 71.93 47.12
CA ALA A 83 -36.32 72.37 46.69
C ALA A 83 -36.39 73.88 46.42
N GLU A 84 -35.64 74.70 47.16
CA GLU A 84 -35.49 76.13 46.87
C GLU A 84 -34.66 76.39 45.61
N TYR A 85 -33.55 75.66 45.45
CA TYR A 85 -32.69 75.72 44.28
C TYR A 85 -33.46 75.31 43.01
N ALA A 86 -34.20 74.20 43.07
CA ALA A 86 -35.05 73.71 41.99
C ALA A 86 -36.11 74.75 41.58
N ARG A 87 -36.82 75.34 42.55
CA ARG A 87 -37.78 76.44 42.29
C ARG A 87 -37.14 77.66 41.65
N LYS A 88 -35.96 78.06 42.13
CA LYS A 88 -35.22 79.22 41.60
C LYS A 88 -34.75 79.01 40.16
N LYS A 89 -34.40 77.78 39.80
CA LYS A 89 -33.89 77.41 38.47
C LYS A 89 -34.96 76.86 37.52
N GLY A 90 -36.22 76.78 37.95
CA GLY A 90 -37.32 76.25 37.14
C GLY A 90 -37.25 74.73 36.92
N LEU A 91 -36.63 73.99 37.83
CA LEU A 91 -36.43 72.54 37.77
C LEU A 91 -37.33 71.81 38.76
N TYR A 92 -37.59 70.53 38.50
CA TYR A 92 -38.19 69.62 39.47
C TYR A 92 -37.10 68.84 40.23
N VAL A 93 -37.32 68.56 41.52
CA VAL A 93 -36.35 67.82 42.36
C VAL A 93 -36.09 66.42 41.80
N GLU A 94 -37.13 65.83 41.21
CA GLU A 94 -37.10 64.53 40.53
C GLU A 94 -36.19 64.53 39.31
N GLN A 95 -36.11 65.65 38.57
CA GLN A 95 -35.21 65.78 37.40
C GLN A 95 -33.75 65.77 37.85
N ILE A 96 -33.43 66.47 38.95
CA ILE A 96 -32.07 66.54 39.49
C ILE A 96 -31.65 65.17 40.04
N LYS A 97 -32.56 64.46 40.73
CA LYS A 97 -32.34 63.08 41.19
C LYS A 97 -32.11 62.13 40.02
N ALA A 98 -32.93 62.21 38.96
CA ALA A 98 -32.77 61.38 37.76
C ALA A 98 -31.43 61.63 37.05
N TRP A 99 -30.97 62.88 36.97
CA TRP A 99 -29.65 63.20 36.40
C TRP A 99 -28.50 62.70 37.28
N LYS A 100 -28.64 62.79 38.61
CA LYS A 100 -27.67 62.24 39.57
C LYS A 100 -27.55 60.71 39.41
N ASP A 101 -28.68 60.01 39.32
CA ASP A 101 -28.71 58.55 39.15
C ASP A 101 -28.16 58.14 37.77
N ALA A 102 -28.47 58.88 36.72
CA ALA A 102 -27.90 58.65 35.39
C ALA A 102 -26.37 58.81 35.38
N CYS A 103 -25.84 59.84 36.05
CA CYS A 103 -24.40 60.04 36.20
C CYS A 103 -23.73 58.93 37.02
N MET A 104 -24.39 58.42 38.08
CA MET A 104 -23.88 57.31 38.89
C MET A 104 -23.89 55.98 38.14
N ASN A 105 -24.90 55.75 37.28
CA ASN A 105 -25.09 54.48 36.56
C ASN A 105 -24.38 54.41 35.20
N ALA A 106 -24.00 55.54 34.60
CA ALA A 106 -23.36 55.59 33.27
C ALA A 106 -22.06 54.77 33.18
N ASN A 107 -21.34 54.59 34.28
CA ASN A 107 -20.08 53.83 34.32
C ASN A 107 -20.25 52.34 34.68
N GLY A 108 -21.44 51.88 35.08
CA GLY A 108 -21.61 50.55 35.69
C GLY A 108 -21.84 49.38 34.71
N GLY A 109 -22.55 49.61 33.60
CA GLY A 109 -23.01 48.53 32.70
C GLY A 109 -22.50 48.59 31.25
N ILE A 110 -22.31 49.80 30.71
CA ILE A 110 -22.00 50.02 29.29
C ILE A 110 -20.65 49.41 28.89
N ALA A 111 -19.65 49.49 29.77
CA ALA A 111 -18.33 48.94 29.50
C ALA A 111 -18.32 47.39 29.42
N LYS A 112 -19.14 46.71 30.23
CA LYS A 112 -19.25 45.24 30.22
C LYS A 112 -20.00 44.74 28.99
N GLU A 113 -21.07 45.41 28.60
CA GLU A 113 -21.87 45.06 27.42
C GLU A 113 -21.11 45.32 26.11
N ALA A 114 -20.43 46.46 26.00
CA ALA A 114 -19.55 46.76 24.89
C ALA A 114 -18.37 45.77 24.78
N SER A 115 -17.80 45.33 25.91
CA SER A 115 -16.74 44.32 25.91
C SER A 115 -17.25 42.95 25.44
N ARG A 116 -18.46 42.55 25.85
CA ARG A 116 -19.10 41.31 25.41
C ARG A 116 -19.40 41.31 23.90
N LEU A 117 -20.04 42.36 23.40
CA LEU A 117 -20.35 42.51 21.97
C LEU A 117 -19.08 42.51 21.10
N ASN A 118 -18.01 43.19 21.53
CA ASN A 118 -16.73 43.16 20.83
C ASN A 118 -16.09 41.76 20.81
N ARG A 119 -16.28 40.97 21.87
CA ARG A 119 -15.79 39.59 21.93
C ARG A 119 -16.57 38.68 20.98
N GLU A 120 -17.90 38.79 20.97
CA GLU A 120 -18.77 38.04 20.04
C GLU A 120 -18.48 38.40 18.58
N LEU A 121 -18.28 39.68 18.27
CA LEU A 121 -17.88 40.14 16.93
C LEU A 121 -16.54 39.51 16.51
N LYS A 122 -15.53 39.55 17.41
CA LYS A 122 -14.21 38.98 17.15
C LYS A 122 -14.23 37.47 16.93
N ASP A 123 -15.08 36.76 17.68
CA ASP A 123 -15.21 35.30 17.52
C ASP A 123 -15.97 34.95 16.23
N SER A 124 -17.00 35.72 15.85
CA SER A 124 -17.67 35.60 14.55
C SER A 124 -16.73 35.87 13.37
N GLU A 125 -15.90 36.91 13.44
CA GLU A 125 -14.89 37.20 12.41
C GLU A 125 -13.86 36.07 12.25
N LYS A 126 -13.43 35.45 13.36
CA LYS A 126 -12.54 34.28 13.32
C LYS A 126 -13.22 33.11 12.62
N GLU A 127 -14.49 32.82 12.94
CA GLU A 127 -15.21 31.71 12.33
C GLU A 127 -15.46 31.95 10.84
N ARG A 128 -15.82 33.18 10.45
CA ARG A 128 -15.92 33.56 9.02
C ARG A 128 -14.60 33.32 8.29
N ARG A 129 -13.47 33.80 8.83
CA ARG A 129 -12.14 33.58 8.23
C ARG A 129 -11.77 32.10 8.15
N LYS A 130 -12.19 31.29 9.12
CA LYS A 130 -11.96 29.85 9.12
C LYS A 130 -12.80 29.15 8.06
N LEU A 131 -14.09 29.47 7.96
CA LEU A 131 -15.00 28.96 6.93
C LEU A 131 -14.56 29.37 5.53
N GLU A 132 -14.12 30.61 5.32
CA GLU A 132 -13.56 31.06 4.03
C GLU A 132 -12.34 30.24 3.60
N LYS A 133 -11.42 29.96 4.54
CA LYS A 133 -10.27 29.09 4.27
C LYS A 133 -10.68 27.65 3.95
N GLU A 134 -11.70 27.14 4.63
CA GLU A 134 -12.22 25.79 4.38
C GLU A 134 -12.90 25.70 3.01
N LEU A 135 -13.70 26.71 2.65
CA LEU A 135 -14.34 26.83 1.34
C LEU A 135 -13.30 26.86 0.22
N GLN A 136 -12.29 27.73 0.32
CA GLN A 136 -11.20 27.78 -0.66
C GLN A 136 -10.45 26.44 -0.81
N ARG A 137 -10.24 25.71 0.30
CA ARG A 137 -9.64 24.36 0.26
C ARG A 137 -10.53 23.37 -0.47
N LYS A 138 -11.84 23.38 -0.20
CA LYS A 138 -12.82 22.48 -0.84
C LYS A 138 -12.99 22.79 -2.32
N GLU A 139 -13.07 24.06 -2.70
CA GLU A 139 -13.13 24.49 -4.10
C GLU A 139 -11.88 24.06 -4.88
N LYS A 140 -10.69 24.23 -4.30
CA LYS A 140 -9.43 23.76 -4.90
C LYS A 140 -9.41 22.24 -5.09
N ALA A 141 -9.88 21.48 -4.09
CA ALA A 141 -9.95 20.03 -4.19
C ALA A 141 -10.96 19.57 -5.26
N LEU A 142 -12.10 20.27 -5.37
CA LEU A 142 -13.11 20.01 -6.39
C LEU A 142 -12.57 20.31 -7.80
N ALA A 143 -11.88 21.43 -7.99
CA ALA A 143 -11.23 21.77 -9.25
C ALA A 143 -10.19 20.72 -9.67
N GLU A 144 -9.33 20.28 -8.73
CA GLU A 144 -8.36 19.22 -8.98
C GLU A 144 -9.04 17.89 -9.35
N ALA A 145 -10.10 17.49 -8.65
CA ALA A 145 -10.85 16.27 -8.95
C ALA A 145 -11.52 16.33 -10.34
N ALA A 146 -12.15 17.47 -10.68
CA ALA A 146 -12.77 17.69 -11.98
C ALA A 146 -11.74 17.64 -13.11
N ALA A 147 -10.60 18.31 -12.94
CA ALA A 147 -9.50 18.30 -13.92
C ALA A 147 -8.94 16.89 -14.15
N LEU A 148 -8.76 16.08 -13.10
CA LEU A 148 -8.30 14.70 -13.22
C LEU A 148 -9.34 13.77 -13.88
N LEU A 149 -10.64 14.02 -13.66
CA LEU A 149 -11.72 13.28 -14.34
C LEU A 149 -11.78 13.60 -15.83
N VAL A 150 -11.64 14.87 -16.21
CA VAL A 150 -11.58 15.29 -17.62
C VAL A 150 -10.35 14.69 -18.29
N LEU A 151 -9.19 14.74 -17.63
CA LEU A 151 -7.96 14.09 -18.09
C LEU A 151 -8.19 12.61 -18.40
N PHE A 152 -8.79 11.87 -17.47
CA PHE A 152 -9.07 10.44 -17.63
C PHE A 152 -10.03 10.15 -18.80
N LYS A 153 -11.06 10.98 -18.99
CA LYS A 153 -11.99 10.83 -20.12
C LYS A 153 -11.34 11.10 -21.47
N LYS A 154 -10.40 12.07 -21.52
CA LYS A 154 -9.69 12.42 -22.76
C LYS A 154 -8.55 11.46 -23.07
N SER A 155 -7.95 10.84 -22.06
CA SER A 155 -6.90 9.83 -22.25
C SER A 155 -7.50 8.52 -22.73
N LYS A 156 -7.24 8.16 -23.99
CA LYS A 156 -7.68 6.87 -24.58
C LYS A 156 -6.73 5.70 -24.26
N CYS A 157 -5.64 5.94 -23.54
CA CYS A 157 -4.60 4.93 -23.30
C CYS A 157 -3.99 5.06 -21.89
N ASP A 158 -3.79 3.91 -21.23
CA ASP A 158 -2.89 3.80 -20.10
C ASP A 158 -1.45 3.69 -20.65
N LEU A 159 -0.62 4.70 -20.38
CA LEU A 159 0.80 4.69 -20.74
C LEU A 159 1.65 3.95 -19.69
N GLY A 160 1.00 3.41 -18.65
CA GLY A 160 1.55 2.46 -17.70
C GLY A 160 2.03 1.17 -18.38
N GLY A 161 3.10 0.59 -17.85
CA GLY A 161 3.69 -0.64 -18.40
C GLY A 161 5.05 -0.95 -17.80
N SER A 162 5.62 -2.08 -18.24
CA SER A 162 6.94 -2.55 -17.79
C SER A 162 8.05 -1.53 -18.12
N ARG A 163 9.06 -1.48 -17.26
CA ARG A 163 10.22 -0.58 -17.41
C ARG A 163 10.87 -0.81 -18.78
N GLY A 164 10.91 0.23 -19.61
CA GLY A 164 11.56 0.20 -20.93
C GLY A 164 10.61 0.17 -22.13
N ARG A 165 9.30 0.04 -21.92
CA ARG A 165 8.28 0.14 -22.98
C ARG A 165 8.49 1.38 -23.86
N MET A 166 8.42 1.20 -25.18
CA MET A 166 8.46 2.32 -26.11
C MET A 166 7.07 2.96 -26.20
N ILE A 167 7.01 4.26 -25.93
CA ILE A 167 5.82 5.09 -26.12
C ILE A 167 6.05 5.92 -27.39
N SER A 168 5.07 5.91 -28.30
CA SER A 168 5.15 6.61 -29.59
C SER A 168 5.30 8.13 -29.40
N ALA A 169 5.82 8.83 -30.42
CA ALA A 169 5.94 10.29 -30.37
C ALA A 169 4.57 10.97 -30.24
N SER A 170 3.55 10.47 -30.95
CA SER A 170 2.18 10.98 -30.89
C SER A 170 1.57 10.82 -29.50
N ASP A 171 1.76 9.67 -28.85
CA ASP A 171 1.25 9.44 -27.49
C ASP A 171 1.92 10.35 -26.46
N ARG A 172 3.22 10.63 -26.61
CA ARG A 172 3.94 11.57 -25.73
C ARG A 172 3.43 12.99 -25.89
N GLU A 173 3.21 13.42 -27.13
CA GLU A 173 2.68 14.75 -27.43
C GLU A 173 1.29 14.92 -26.82
N ASN A 174 0.40 13.96 -27.07
CA ASN A 174 -0.94 13.94 -26.49
C ASN A 174 -0.91 13.94 -24.95
N ALA A 175 -0.04 13.13 -24.34
CA ALA A 175 0.11 13.09 -22.89
C ALA A 175 0.59 14.44 -22.31
N VAL A 176 1.56 15.08 -22.95
CA VAL A 176 2.06 16.39 -22.51
C VAL A 176 0.97 17.46 -22.62
N LEU A 177 0.21 17.47 -23.72
CA LEU A 177 -0.92 18.38 -23.92
C LEU A 177 -1.98 18.20 -22.83
N LEU A 178 -2.45 16.97 -22.61
CA LEU A 178 -3.47 16.65 -21.63
C LEU A 178 -3.03 16.95 -20.19
N ILE A 179 -1.77 16.68 -19.84
CA ILE A 179 -1.23 17.02 -18.51
C ILE A 179 -1.17 18.53 -18.33
N ASN A 180 -0.71 19.29 -19.32
CA ASN A 180 -0.69 20.76 -19.22
C ASN A 180 -2.11 21.34 -19.10
N GLU A 181 -3.09 20.79 -19.82
CA GLU A 181 -4.50 21.18 -19.71
C GLU A 181 -5.07 20.90 -18.31
N ALA A 182 -4.75 19.72 -17.75
CA ALA A 182 -5.17 19.36 -16.40
C ALA A 182 -4.53 20.29 -15.35
N ILE A 183 -3.25 20.63 -15.50
CA ILE A 183 -2.54 21.58 -14.62
C ILE A 183 -3.17 22.97 -14.70
N ALA A 184 -3.45 23.46 -15.92
CA ALA A 184 -4.13 24.74 -16.12
C ALA A 184 -5.54 24.76 -15.50
N SER A 185 -6.20 23.60 -15.46
CA SER A 185 -7.50 23.40 -14.82
C SER A 185 -7.42 23.17 -13.29
N GLY A 186 -6.24 23.28 -12.68
CA GLY A 186 -6.05 23.21 -11.22
C GLY A 186 -5.57 21.87 -10.67
N ALA A 187 -5.23 20.89 -11.52
CA ALA A 187 -4.68 19.61 -11.05
C ALA A 187 -3.20 19.71 -10.67
N SER A 188 -2.78 18.93 -9.66
CA SER A 188 -1.37 18.68 -9.41
C SER A 188 -0.72 17.91 -10.57
N CYS A 189 0.46 18.37 -11.02
CA CYS A 189 1.29 17.67 -12.01
C CYS A 189 1.52 16.20 -11.65
N LYS A 190 1.84 15.92 -10.38
CA LYS A 190 2.04 14.57 -9.85
C LYS A 190 0.85 13.67 -10.06
N LYS A 191 -0.35 14.15 -9.71
CA LYS A 191 -1.59 13.39 -9.83
C LYS A 191 -1.98 13.20 -11.30
N ALA A 192 -1.80 14.23 -12.13
CA ALA A 192 -2.06 14.14 -13.56
C ALA A 192 -1.14 13.12 -14.25
N CYS A 193 0.16 13.14 -13.95
CA CYS A 193 1.12 12.16 -14.45
C CYS A 193 0.76 10.74 -14.02
N TYR A 194 0.45 10.56 -12.71
CA TYR A 194 0.07 9.27 -12.16
C TYR A 194 -1.18 8.69 -12.83
N ARG A 195 -2.16 9.53 -13.17
CA ARG A 195 -3.37 9.09 -13.89
C ARG A 195 -3.12 8.58 -15.30
N LEU A 196 -2.05 9.03 -15.95
CA LEU A 196 -1.63 8.51 -17.26
C LEU A 196 -0.60 7.38 -17.15
N GLY A 197 -0.31 6.88 -15.95
CA GLY A 197 0.67 5.78 -15.76
C GLY A 197 2.13 6.19 -15.92
N ILE A 198 2.46 7.50 -15.86
CA ILE A 198 3.83 8.02 -15.98
C ILE A 198 4.26 8.81 -14.75
N THR A 199 5.57 9.04 -14.61
CA THR A 199 6.14 9.85 -13.53
C THR A 199 6.33 11.31 -13.96
N GLU A 200 6.35 12.25 -13.00
CA GLU A 200 6.68 13.66 -13.27
C GLU A 200 8.03 13.82 -13.98
N ARG A 201 9.02 12.99 -13.62
CA ARG A 201 10.34 12.99 -14.26
C ARG A 201 10.24 12.65 -15.75
N THR A 202 9.39 11.71 -16.13
CA THR A 202 9.14 11.35 -17.53
C THR A 202 8.51 12.52 -18.29
N PHE A 203 7.50 13.16 -17.70
CA PHE A 203 6.84 14.33 -18.27
C PHE A 203 7.82 15.49 -18.52
N TYR A 204 8.62 15.88 -17.53
CA TYR A 204 9.61 16.94 -17.70
C TYR A 204 10.70 16.58 -18.71
N ARG A 205 11.10 15.30 -18.78
CA ARG A 205 12.06 14.83 -19.80
C ARG A 205 11.50 14.99 -21.21
N TRP A 206 10.22 14.71 -21.44
CA TRP A 206 9.59 14.94 -22.74
C TRP A 206 9.50 16.42 -23.09
N LYS A 207 9.11 17.29 -22.15
CA LYS A 207 9.12 18.75 -22.37
C LYS A 207 10.51 19.29 -22.67
N LYS A 208 11.53 18.86 -21.92
CA LYS A 208 12.93 19.24 -22.16
C LYS A 208 13.38 18.82 -23.56
N ARG A 209 13.10 17.58 -23.96
CA ARG A 209 13.44 17.08 -25.30
C ARG A 209 12.75 17.88 -26.41
N LYS A 210 11.47 18.22 -26.24
CA LYS A 210 10.77 19.11 -27.19
C LYS A 210 11.42 20.49 -27.25
N SER A 211 11.90 21.03 -26.14
CA SER A 211 12.65 22.29 -26.12
C SER A 211 14.01 22.19 -26.82
N ASP A 212 14.74 21.09 -26.60
CA ASP A 212 16.12 20.95 -27.06
C ASP A 212 16.20 20.60 -28.57
N ILE A 213 15.31 19.74 -29.06
CA ILE A 213 15.39 19.16 -30.42
C ILE A 213 14.07 19.22 -31.20
N ASN A 214 13.07 19.96 -30.71
CA ASN A 214 11.74 20.10 -31.32
C ASN A 214 11.00 18.77 -31.63
N SER A 215 11.36 17.66 -30.98
CA SER A 215 10.81 16.33 -31.24
C SER A 215 10.44 15.59 -29.95
N TYR A 216 9.38 14.78 -30.01
CA TYR A 216 8.98 13.83 -28.96
C TYR A 216 9.50 12.40 -29.18
N GLU A 217 10.16 12.13 -30.31
CA GLU A 217 10.64 10.79 -30.68
C GLU A 217 11.60 10.22 -29.64
N ASP A 218 11.61 8.90 -29.49
CA ASP A 218 12.60 8.23 -28.66
C ASP A 218 13.98 8.28 -29.32
N GLY A 219 15.02 8.59 -28.53
CA GLY A 219 16.40 8.63 -29.04
C GLY A 219 17.11 7.29 -28.93
N ARG A 220 16.50 6.28 -28.28
CA ARG A 220 17.09 4.95 -28.17
C ARG A 220 17.31 4.26 -29.53
N PRO A 221 16.38 4.33 -30.52
CA PRO A 221 16.58 3.68 -31.81
C PRO A 221 17.70 4.31 -32.66
N THR A 222 17.96 5.60 -32.48
CA THR A 222 18.95 6.38 -33.23
C THR A 222 20.20 6.69 -32.42
N ALA A 223 20.31 6.15 -31.20
CA ALA A 223 21.50 6.30 -30.39
C ALA A 223 22.65 5.55 -31.06
N ASP A 224 23.77 6.25 -31.23
CA ASP A 224 24.99 5.63 -31.70
C ASP A 224 25.46 4.59 -30.65
N HIS A 225 25.28 3.32 -31.00
CA HIS A 225 25.75 2.17 -30.24
C HIS A 225 27.00 1.56 -30.87
N SER A 226 27.58 2.22 -31.88
CA SER A 226 28.77 1.71 -32.55
C SER A 226 29.98 1.86 -31.62
N ASP A 227 30.45 0.69 -31.17
CA ASP A 227 31.71 0.47 -30.46
C ASP A 227 31.78 0.91 -28.99
N PRO A 228 31.24 0.07 -28.08
CA PRO A 228 31.59 0.14 -26.67
C PRO A 228 33.12 0.11 -26.50
N ALA A 229 33.66 0.92 -25.59
CA ALA A 229 35.12 1.00 -25.36
C ALA A 229 35.79 -0.36 -25.06
N ASN A 230 35.01 -1.34 -24.58
CA ASN A 230 35.48 -2.70 -24.27
C ASN A 230 35.39 -3.67 -25.46
N LYS A 231 35.01 -3.19 -26.65
CA LYS A 231 34.95 -4.02 -27.85
C LYS A 231 36.36 -4.41 -28.25
N ILE A 232 36.59 -5.70 -28.33
CA ILE A 232 37.89 -6.26 -28.65
C ILE A 232 38.24 -5.94 -30.12
N PRO A 233 39.43 -5.38 -30.39
CA PRO A 233 39.88 -5.11 -31.75
C PRO A 233 39.89 -6.37 -32.62
N THR A 234 39.66 -6.19 -33.91
CA THR A 234 39.68 -7.28 -34.89
C THR A 234 41.02 -8.02 -34.91
N GLU A 235 42.13 -7.34 -34.64
CA GLU A 235 43.46 -7.95 -34.58
C GLU A 235 43.61 -8.90 -33.38
N THR A 236 43.19 -8.48 -32.19
CA THR A 236 43.18 -9.35 -30.98
C THR A 236 42.28 -10.57 -31.17
N ARG A 237 41.16 -10.43 -31.90
CA ARG A 237 40.32 -11.57 -32.27
C ARG A 237 41.07 -12.59 -33.13
N LYS A 238 41.79 -12.13 -34.16
CA LYS A 238 42.59 -13.02 -35.02
C LYS A 238 43.70 -13.72 -34.23
N GLU A 239 44.34 -13.00 -33.32
CA GLU A 239 45.38 -13.55 -32.44
C GLU A 239 44.85 -14.72 -31.58
N ILE A 240 43.69 -14.54 -30.95
CA ILE A 240 43.01 -15.60 -30.18
C ILE A 240 42.74 -16.84 -31.05
N ILE A 241 42.19 -16.65 -32.26
CA ILE A 241 41.91 -17.75 -33.18
C ILE A 241 43.20 -18.48 -33.59
N ASN A 242 44.27 -17.74 -33.88
CA ASN A 242 45.54 -18.31 -34.27
C ASN A 242 46.14 -19.18 -33.16
N ILE A 243 46.11 -18.69 -31.91
CA ILE A 243 46.62 -19.43 -30.75
C ILE A 243 45.81 -20.70 -30.51
N CYS A 244 44.48 -20.63 -30.54
CA CYS A 244 43.64 -21.81 -30.38
C CYS A 244 43.86 -22.88 -31.47
N ASN A 245 44.39 -22.51 -32.63
CA ASN A 245 44.70 -23.43 -33.73
C ASN A 245 46.14 -23.96 -33.72
N LYS A 246 47.03 -23.46 -32.83
CA LYS A 246 48.39 -24.01 -32.71
C LYS A 246 48.31 -25.49 -32.26
N PRO A 247 49.19 -26.38 -32.75
CA PRO A 247 49.15 -27.81 -32.40
C PRO A 247 49.13 -28.09 -30.90
N GLU A 248 49.82 -27.24 -30.13
CA GLU A 248 49.97 -27.30 -28.67
C GLU A 248 48.64 -27.03 -27.95
N TYR A 249 47.79 -26.17 -28.52
CA TYR A 249 46.54 -25.70 -27.91
C TYR A 249 45.27 -26.24 -28.59
N ALA A 250 45.38 -26.82 -29.79
CA ALA A 250 44.25 -27.26 -30.62
C ALA A 250 43.32 -28.26 -29.92
N SER A 251 43.84 -29.06 -28.99
CA SER A 251 43.07 -30.03 -28.20
C SER A 251 42.75 -29.56 -26.77
N MET A 252 43.18 -28.37 -26.37
CA MET A 252 42.97 -27.80 -25.03
C MET A 252 41.75 -26.89 -24.97
N ALA A 253 41.04 -26.87 -23.84
CA ALA A 253 39.89 -25.98 -23.70
C ALA A 253 40.36 -24.55 -23.37
N PRO A 254 39.58 -23.49 -23.66
CA PRO A 254 39.97 -22.14 -23.27
C PRO A 254 40.31 -21.95 -21.78
N CYS A 255 39.68 -22.73 -20.89
CA CYS A 255 40.01 -22.76 -19.46
C CYS A 255 41.40 -23.37 -19.14
N GLU A 256 42.03 -24.06 -20.08
CA GLU A 256 43.41 -24.55 -19.99
C GLU A 256 44.36 -23.62 -20.77
N ILE A 257 43.97 -23.17 -21.96
CA ILE A 257 44.78 -22.30 -22.82
C ILE A 257 45.11 -20.99 -22.11
N VAL A 258 44.13 -20.33 -21.49
CA VAL A 258 44.34 -19.01 -20.87
C VAL A 258 45.30 -19.07 -19.68
N PRO A 259 45.18 -20.03 -18.73
CA PRO A 259 46.20 -20.23 -17.69
C PRO A 259 47.58 -20.59 -18.23
N THR A 260 47.69 -21.47 -19.23
CA THR A 260 49.00 -21.84 -19.80
C THR A 260 49.71 -20.62 -20.41
N LEU A 261 48.98 -19.77 -21.15
CA LEU A 261 49.53 -18.50 -21.64
C LEU A 261 49.93 -17.56 -20.50
N ALA A 262 49.15 -17.52 -19.43
CA ALA A 262 49.47 -16.69 -18.26
C ALA A 262 50.73 -17.19 -17.54
N ASP A 263 50.95 -18.50 -17.45
CA ASP A 263 52.17 -19.09 -16.90
C ASP A 263 53.41 -18.75 -17.75
N GLU A 264 53.22 -18.55 -19.07
CA GLU A 264 54.23 -18.03 -20.00
C GLU A 264 54.37 -16.49 -19.98
N GLY A 265 53.59 -15.80 -19.14
CA GLY A 265 53.60 -14.33 -19.01
C GLY A 265 52.83 -13.59 -20.11
N ILE A 266 51.98 -14.28 -20.88
CA ILE A 266 51.24 -13.74 -22.02
C ILE A 266 49.77 -13.58 -21.63
N TYR A 267 49.24 -12.35 -21.76
CA TYR A 267 47.82 -12.07 -21.59
C TYR A 267 47.20 -11.42 -22.83
N ILE A 268 46.13 -12.02 -23.34
CA ILE A 268 45.44 -11.58 -24.57
C ILE A 268 44.00 -11.18 -24.25
N ALA A 269 43.24 -12.07 -23.61
CA ALA A 269 41.90 -11.80 -23.12
C ALA A 269 41.44 -12.82 -22.07
N SER A 270 40.29 -12.57 -21.44
CA SER A 270 39.68 -13.49 -20.48
C SER A 270 39.18 -14.80 -21.12
N GLU A 271 39.06 -15.85 -20.32
CA GLU A 271 38.46 -17.13 -20.74
C GLU A 271 37.08 -16.97 -21.40
N SER A 272 36.22 -16.14 -20.80
CA SER A 272 34.88 -15.85 -21.32
C SER A 272 34.92 -15.20 -22.70
N THR A 273 35.95 -14.40 -22.98
CA THR A 273 36.19 -13.82 -24.30
C THR A 273 36.61 -14.88 -25.30
N PHE A 274 37.55 -15.76 -24.94
CA PHE A 274 37.96 -16.87 -25.80
C PHE A 274 36.75 -17.73 -26.18
N TYR A 275 35.93 -18.13 -25.21
CA TYR A 275 34.71 -18.89 -25.46
C TYR A 275 33.73 -18.15 -26.37
N ARG A 276 33.55 -16.83 -26.19
CA ARG A 276 32.66 -16.02 -27.03
C ARG A 276 33.14 -15.99 -28.48
N ILE A 277 34.42 -15.72 -28.70
CA ILE A 277 35.00 -15.66 -30.06
C ILE A 277 34.93 -17.03 -30.73
N LEU A 278 35.37 -18.10 -30.06
CA LEU A 278 35.31 -19.46 -30.62
C LEU A 278 33.87 -19.91 -30.91
N ARG A 279 32.88 -19.43 -30.16
CA ARG A 279 31.46 -19.69 -30.44
C ARG A 279 30.99 -18.97 -31.71
N GLU A 280 31.35 -17.70 -31.86
CA GLU A 280 31.03 -16.89 -33.05
C GLU A 280 31.68 -17.47 -34.31
N GLU A 281 32.93 -17.93 -34.21
CA GLU A 281 33.67 -18.58 -35.31
C GLU A 281 33.33 -20.08 -35.49
N LYS A 282 32.39 -20.63 -34.70
CA LYS A 282 31.97 -22.04 -34.72
C LYS A 282 33.10 -23.06 -34.51
N MET A 283 34.09 -22.72 -33.71
CA MET A 283 35.26 -23.56 -33.39
C MET A 283 35.08 -24.38 -32.09
N LEU A 284 33.97 -24.22 -31.36
CA LEU A 284 33.66 -25.02 -30.16
C LEU A 284 32.97 -26.32 -30.55
N ASN A 285 33.74 -27.38 -30.76
CA ASN A 285 33.21 -28.72 -30.99
C ASN A 285 32.92 -29.45 -29.67
N HIS A 286 31.87 -30.29 -29.65
CA HIS A 286 31.57 -31.13 -28.49
C HIS A 286 32.67 -32.18 -28.32
N ARG A 287 33.36 -32.14 -27.17
CA ARG A 287 34.34 -33.17 -26.79
C ARG A 287 33.59 -34.35 -26.19
N GLY A 288 33.29 -35.36 -27.00
CA GLY A 288 32.66 -36.60 -26.55
C GLY A 288 32.03 -37.40 -27.68
N ARG A 289 31.80 -38.70 -27.43
CA ARG A 289 31.00 -39.59 -28.31
C ARG A 289 29.49 -39.54 -28.00
N SER A 290 29.08 -38.74 -27.02
CA SER A 290 27.69 -38.60 -26.57
C SER A 290 26.89 -37.75 -27.56
N GLU A 291 25.72 -38.24 -27.96
CA GLU A 291 24.75 -37.43 -28.71
C GLU A 291 24.25 -36.25 -27.88
N ALA A 292 23.88 -35.17 -28.56
CA ALA A 292 23.26 -34.01 -27.93
C ALA A 292 21.97 -34.43 -27.18
N PRO A 293 21.70 -33.91 -25.97
CA PRO A 293 20.49 -34.22 -25.21
C PRO A 293 19.23 -33.86 -26.01
N LYS A 294 18.35 -34.84 -26.24
CA LYS A 294 17.02 -34.62 -26.82
C LYS A 294 16.04 -34.22 -25.71
N HIS A 295 15.39 -33.07 -25.85
CA HIS A 295 14.44 -32.56 -24.88
C HIS A 295 13.01 -33.00 -25.23
N ASN A 296 12.54 -34.11 -24.66
CA ASN A 296 11.13 -34.52 -24.78
C ASN A 296 10.27 -33.74 -23.78
N ARG A 297 9.02 -33.41 -24.12
CA ARG A 297 8.07 -32.85 -23.14
C ARG A 297 7.54 -33.99 -22.24
N PRO A 298 7.39 -33.78 -20.92
CA PRO A 298 6.83 -34.81 -20.04
C PRO A 298 5.36 -35.06 -20.39
N SER A 299 4.88 -36.29 -20.17
CA SER A 299 3.45 -36.59 -20.28
C SER A 299 2.69 -35.92 -19.14
N THR A 300 1.69 -35.11 -19.49
CA THR A 300 0.82 -34.41 -18.54
C THR A 300 -0.50 -35.15 -18.41
N TYR A 301 -0.82 -35.60 -17.20
CA TYR A 301 -2.15 -36.09 -16.84
C TYR A 301 -2.70 -35.27 -15.70
N SER A 302 -4.03 -35.20 -15.61
CA SER A 302 -4.74 -34.53 -14.53
C SER A 302 -5.77 -35.46 -13.90
N ALA A 303 -6.09 -35.19 -12.65
CA ALA A 303 -7.14 -35.88 -11.90
C ALA A 303 -8.03 -34.85 -11.18
N THR A 304 -9.34 -35.00 -11.33
CA THR A 304 -10.40 -34.24 -10.65
C THR A 304 -11.11 -35.05 -9.58
N ALA A 305 -10.88 -36.37 -9.55
CA ALA A 305 -11.45 -37.29 -8.57
C ALA A 305 -10.46 -38.45 -8.27
N PRO A 306 -10.66 -39.18 -7.16
CA PRO A 306 -9.94 -40.43 -6.92
C PRO A 306 -10.08 -41.41 -8.08
N ASN A 307 -9.11 -42.31 -8.22
CA ASN A 307 -9.12 -43.41 -9.18
C ASN A 307 -9.07 -42.97 -10.66
N GLN A 308 -8.52 -41.81 -10.98
CA GLN A 308 -8.31 -41.39 -12.38
C GLN A 308 -6.86 -41.56 -12.83
N VAL A 309 -5.90 -41.23 -11.95
CA VAL A 309 -4.47 -41.36 -12.23
C VAL A 309 -3.80 -41.96 -11.00
N TYR A 310 -3.12 -43.09 -11.19
CA TYR A 310 -2.23 -43.67 -10.20
C TYR A 310 -0.79 -43.41 -10.61
N MET A 311 0.08 -43.14 -9.63
CA MET A 311 1.51 -43.36 -9.83
C MET A 311 2.03 -44.45 -8.91
N TRP A 312 2.97 -45.22 -9.43
CA TRP A 312 3.60 -46.30 -8.67
C TRP A 312 5.10 -46.31 -8.89
N ASP A 313 5.81 -46.83 -7.90
CA ASP A 313 7.24 -47.07 -7.98
C ASP A 313 7.67 -48.17 -7.00
N ILE A 314 8.87 -48.70 -7.23
CA ILE A 314 9.50 -49.75 -6.46
C ILE A 314 10.68 -49.15 -5.72
N THR A 315 10.77 -49.42 -4.42
CA THR A 315 11.94 -49.01 -3.64
C THR A 315 12.41 -50.11 -2.70
N TYR A 316 13.68 -50.04 -2.33
CA TYR A 316 14.34 -51.04 -1.53
C TYR A 316 14.14 -50.79 -0.03
N LEU A 317 13.88 -51.86 0.69
CA LEU A 317 13.98 -51.97 2.13
C LEU A 317 15.22 -52.81 2.44
N ASN A 318 15.99 -52.41 3.45
CA ASN A 318 17.14 -53.20 3.88
C ASN A 318 16.66 -54.55 4.43
N GLY A 319 17.25 -55.64 3.92
CA GLY A 319 17.01 -56.99 4.40
C GLY A 319 17.84 -57.33 5.65
N PRO A 320 17.90 -58.61 6.04
CA PRO A 320 18.57 -59.06 7.27
C PRO A 320 20.08 -58.86 7.24
N HIS A 321 20.67 -58.82 6.04
CA HIS A 321 22.10 -58.71 5.83
C HIS A 321 22.43 -57.59 4.86
N LYS A 322 23.61 -56.98 5.04
CA LYS A 322 24.09 -55.89 4.18
C LYS A 322 24.18 -56.37 2.73
N GLY A 323 23.51 -55.67 1.83
CA GLY A 323 23.45 -56.01 0.40
C GLY A 323 22.28 -56.92 0.01
N MET A 324 21.50 -57.42 0.98
CA MET A 324 20.20 -58.03 0.74
C MET A 324 19.10 -57.00 0.90
N PHE A 325 18.12 -57.04 0.01
CA PHE A 325 17.02 -56.08 -0.01
C PHE A 325 15.68 -56.79 -0.18
N TYR A 326 14.66 -56.20 0.43
CA TYR A 326 13.28 -56.47 0.08
C TYR A 326 12.77 -55.36 -0.86
N TYR A 327 11.94 -55.73 -1.81
CA TYR A 327 11.43 -54.86 -2.86
C TYR A 327 10.00 -54.50 -2.54
N ARG A 328 9.78 -53.23 -2.21
CA ARG A 328 8.43 -52.71 -1.91
C ARG A 328 7.85 -52.00 -3.11
N TYR A 329 6.67 -52.47 -3.49
CA TYR A 329 5.83 -51.91 -4.53
C TYR A 329 4.82 -50.98 -3.85
N LEU A 330 4.74 -49.71 -4.26
CA LEU A 330 3.73 -48.77 -3.77
C LEU A 330 2.97 -48.17 -4.95
N PHE A 331 1.64 -48.22 -4.88
CA PHE A 331 0.72 -47.55 -5.80
C PHE A 331 -0.02 -46.48 -5.02
N SER A 332 -0.02 -45.26 -5.56
CA SER A 332 -0.65 -44.11 -4.95
C SER A 332 -1.53 -43.34 -5.93
N ASP A 333 -2.57 -42.73 -5.40
CA ASP A 333 -3.52 -41.93 -6.16
C ASP A 333 -3.04 -40.48 -6.31
N LEU A 334 -3.10 -39.94 -7.52
CA LEU A 334 -2.69 -38.57 -7.80
C LEU A 334 -3.58 -37.56 -7.09
N TYR A 335 -4.89 -37.76 -7.06
CA TYR A 335 -5.85 -36.76 -6.58
C TYR A 335 -5.79 -36.60 -5.05
N ASP A 336 -5.90 -37.71 -4.32
CA ASP A 336 -6.01 -37.71 -2.85
C ASP A 336 -4.72 -38.13 -2.14
N ARG A 337 -3.66 -38.45 -2.88
CA ARG A 337 -2.35 -38.88 -2.36
C ARG A 337 -2.35 -40.20 -1.61
N SER A 338 -3.48 -40.92 -1.51
CA SER A 338 -3.56 -42.15 -0.75
C SER A 338 -2.76 -43.28 -1.40
N ILE A 339 -2.23 -44.17 -0.57
CA ILE A 339 -1.66 -45.43 -1.05
C ILE A 339 -2.83 -46.38 -1.29
N VAL A 340 -3.10 -46.67 -2.55
CA VAL A 340 -4.21 -47.53 -2.99
C VAL A 340 -3.85 -49.01 -2.95
N GLY A 341 -2.56 -49.34 -3.03
CA GLY A 341 -2.05 -50.68 -2.83
C GLY A 341 -0.54 -50.72 -2.62
N TRP A 342 -0.09 -51.78 -1.98
CA TRP A 342 1.30 -51.99 -1.63
C TRP A 342 1.58 -53.45 -1.39
N GLU A 343 2.78 -53.93 -1.72
CA GLU A 343 3.30 -55.23 -1.29
C GLU A 343 4.82 -55.22 -1.16
N VAL A 344 5.37 -56.23 -0.51
CA VAL A 344 6.81 -56.43 -0.32
C VAL A 344 7.19 -57.85 -0.71
N TYR A 345 8.26 -57.97 -1.50
CA TYR A 345 8.78 -59.21 -2.06
C TYR A 345 10.30 -59.32 -1.89
N GLU A 346 10.83 -60.53 -2.07
CA GLU A 346 12.29 -60.81 -2.03
C GLU A 346 12.99 -60.53 -3.36
N ALA A 347 12.22 -60.36 -4.43
CA ALA A 347 12.74 -60.09 -5.77
C ALA A 347 11.90 -59.06 -6.52
N GLU A 348 12.56 -58.34 -7.43
CA GLU A 348 11.93 -57.38 -8.33
C GLU A 348 11.42 -58.10 -9.60
N ASN A 349 10.10 -58.26 -9.74
CA ASN A 349 9.46 -58.91 -10.89
C ASN A 349 8.18 -58.16 -11.36
N ALA A 350 7.93 -58.15 -12.68
CA ALA A 350 6.72 -57.63 -13.30
C ALA A 350 5.46 -58.45 -12.96
N ASP A 351 5.58 -59.76 -12.68
CA ASP A 351 4.44 -60.62 -12.34
C ASP A 351 3.82 -60.23 -10.99
N TYR A 352 4.67 -59.79 -10.05
CA TYR A 352 4.26 -59.24 -8.77
C TYR A 352 3.48 -57.93 -8.95
N ALA A 353 3.99 -57.00 -9.78
CA ALA A 353 3.27 -55.77 -10.12
C ALA A 353 1.91 -56.06 -10.78
N SER A 354 1.87 -57.01 -11.72
CA SER A 354 0.67 -57.43 -12.45
C SER A 354 -0.40 -58.01 -11.51
N SER A 355 0.02 -58.83 -10.55
CA SER A 355 -0.88 -59.42 -9.56
C SER A 355 -1.40 -58.39 -8.58
N LEU A 356 -0.54 -57.45 -8.16
CA LEU A 356 -0.89 -56.37 -7.26
C LEU A 356 -1.89 -55.40 -7.91
N ILE A 357 -1.68 -54.96 -9.16
CA ILE A 357 -2.63 -54.04 -9.82
C ILE A 357 -4.03 -54.66 -9.98
N LYS A 358 -4.13 -55.97 -10.25
CA LYS A 358 -5.41 -56.69 -10.25
C LYS A 358 -6.10 -56.61 -8.89
N ARG A 359 -5.37 -56.86 -7.79
CA ARG A 359 -5.90 -56.74 -6.43
C ARG A 359 -6.31 -55.31 -6.08
N ILE A 360 -5.55 -54.31 -6.55
CA ILE A 360 -5.88 -52.90 -6.36
C ILE A 360 -7.20 -52.57 -7.04
N CYS A 361 -7.38 -52.93 -8.32
CA CYS A 361 -8.62 -52.67 -9.05
C CYS A 361 -9.84 -53.30 -8.34
N LEU A 362 -9.71 -54.54 -7.88
CA LEU A 362 -10.76 -55.21 -7.10
C LEU A 362 -11.07 -54.49 -5.79
N LYS A 363 -10.03 -54.15 -5.01
CA LYS A 363 -10.18 -53.44 -3.72
C LYS A 363 -10.81 -52.06 -3.89
N GLN A 364 -10.50 -51.38 -4.99
CA GLN A 364 -11.04 -50.05 -5.31
C GLN A 364 -12.40 -50.12 -6.02
N GLY A 365 -12.97 -51.33 -6.21
CA GLY A 365 -14.29 -51.52 -6.81
C GLY A 365 -14.38 -51.06 -8.26
N ARG A 366 -13.26 -51.11 -9.00
CA ARG A 366 -13.17 -50.50 -10.33
C ARG A 366 -13.80 -51.35 -11.40
N LEU A 367 -14.53 -50.70 -12.30
CA LEU A 367 -14.96 -51.27 -13.57
C LEU A 367 -13.90 -51.03 -14.64
N THR A 368 -13.73 -51.97 -15.57
CA THR A 368 -12.79 -51.86 -16.69
C THR A 368 -13.14 -50.75 -17.68
N THR A 369 -14.37 -50.23 -17.62
CA THR A 369 -14.86 -49.11 -18.43
C THR A 369 -14.47 -47.74 -17.88
N GLU A 370 -14.00 -47.66 -16.64
CA GLU A 370 -13.58 -46.39 -16.02
C GLU A 370 -12.14 -46.07 -16.41
N PRO A 371 -11.86 -44.89 -17.00
CA PRO A 371 -10.51 -44.55 -17.41
C PRO A 371 -9.57 -44.51 -16.21
N LEU A 372 -8.46 -45.23 -16.32
CA LEU A 372 -7.33 -45.14 -15.39
C LEU A 372 -6.06 -44.90 -16.19
N VAL A 373 -5.24 -43.98 -15.71
CA VAL A 373 -3.85 -43.88 -16.13
C VAL A 373 -2.96 -44.42 -15.02
N LEU A 374 -2.07 -45.35 -15.36
CA LEU A 374 -1.00 -45.78 -14.46
C LEU A 374 0.32 -45.18 -14.92
N HIS A 375 0.79 -44.17 -14.19
CA HIS A 375 2.07 -43.52 -14.43
C HIS A 375 3.20 -44.19 -13.66
N SER A 376 4.35 -44.35 -14.30
CA SER A 376 5.49 -45.09 -13.77
C SER A 376 6.81 -44.61 -14.33
N ASP A 377 7.91 -44.98 -13.68
CA ASP A 377 9.23 -44.76 -14.25
C ASP A 377 9.59 -45.78 -15.34
N ASN A 378 10.84 -45.71 -15.82
CA ASN A 378 11.35 -46.58 -16.88
C ASN A 378 12.01 -47.87 -16.37
N GLY A 379 11.71 -48.28 -15.13
CA GLY A 379 12.27 -49.48 -14.50
C GLY A 379 11.94 -50.78 -15.26
N SER A 380 12.77 -51.81 -15.09
CA SER A 380 12.58 -53.09 -15.79
C SER A 380 11.21 -53.75 -15.53
N PRO A 381 10.68 -53.80 -14.29
CA PRO A 381 9.35 -54.35 -14.03
C PRO A 381 8.21 -53.53 -14.64
N MET A 382 8.41 -52.22 -14.77
CA MET A 382 7.43 -51.30 -15.35
C MET A 382 7.29 -51.49 -16.85
N LYS A 383 8.32 -52.05 -17.50
CA LYS A 383 8.34 -52.37 -18.95
C LYS A 383 8.06 -53.85 -19.25
N GLY A 384 7.79 -54.66 -18.24
CA GLY A 384 7.55 -56.09 -18.43
C GLY A 384 6.31 -56.33 -19.30
N ALA A 385 6.42 -57.23 -20.28
CA ALA A 385 5.32 -57.59 -21.18
C ALA A 385 4.08 -58.10 -20.40
N THR A 386 4.29 -58.86 -19.32
CA THR A 386 3.20 -59.33 -18.43
C THR A 386 2.41 -58.19 -17.81
N MET A 387 3.11 -57.15 -17.35
CA MET A 387 2.49 -55.97 -16.74
C MET A 387 1.70 -55.20 -17.79
N LEU A 388 2.30 -54.94 -18.95
CA LEU A 388 1.62 -54.23 -20.03
C LEU A 388 0.36 -54.94 -20.52
N ALA A 389 0.42 -56.27 -20.71
CA ALA A 389 -0.74 -57.07 -21.09
C ALA A 389 -1.85 -57.03 -20.02
N THR A 390 -1.46 -57.07 -18.75
CA THR A 390 -2.42 -56.96 -17.63
C THR A 390 -3.11 -55.60 -17.60
N LEU A 391 -2.38 -54.51 -17.86
CA LEU A 391 -2.96 -53.17 -17.90
C LEU A 391 -4.02 -53.05 -19.00
N TYR A 392 -3.73 -53.54 -20.20
CA TYR A 392 -4.71 -53.53 -21.30
C TYR A 392 -5.96 -54.38 -21.00
N GLN A 393 -5.79 -55.55 -20.38
CA GLN A 393 -6.92 -56.38 -19.94
C GLN A 393 -7.83 -55.67 -18.92
N LEU A 394 -7.24 -54.81 -18.08
CA LEU A 394 -7.95 -54.06 -17.05
C LEU A 394 -8.49 -52.71 -17.56
N GLY A 395 -8.28 -52.35 -18.84
CA GLY A 395 -8.66 -51.04 -19.39
C GLY A 395 -7.80 -49.87 -18.90
N ILE A 396 -6.58 -50.15 -18.41
CA ILE A 396 -5.68 -49.16 -17.82
C ILE A 396 -4.71 -48.65 -18.89
N THR A 397 -4.61 -47.33 -19.03
CA THR A 397 -3.66 -46.67 -19.92
C THR A 397 -2.29 -46.57 -19.24
N PRO A 398 -1.23 -47.23 -19.77
CA PRO A 398 0.12 -47.07 -19.24
C PRO A 398 0.68 -45.70 -19.60
N SER A 399 1.41 -45.09 -18.67
CA SER A 399 2.20 -43.89 -18.89
C SER A 399 3.58 -44.04 -18.25
N ASN A 400 4.62 -43.55 -18.93
CA ASN A 400 5.99 -43.64 -18.44
C ASN A 400 6.68 -42.27 -18.43
N SER A 401 7.58 -42.06 -17.47
CA SER A 401 8.48 -40.91 -17.46
C SER A 401 9.37 -40.86 -18.70
N ARG A 402 10.00 -39.71 -18.97
CA ARG A 402 10.97 -39.63 -20.06
C ARG A 402 12.20 -40.49 -19.75
N PRO A 403 12.83 -41.11 -20.76
CA PRO A 403 14.07 -41.87 -20.54
C PRO A 403 15.13 -40.98 -19.86
N ARG A 404 15.72 -41.49 -18.77
CA ARG A 404 16.82 -40.85 -18.01
C ARG A 404 16.45 -39.53 -17.30
N VAL A 405 15.18 -39.35 -16.93
CA VAL A 405 14.72 -38.23 -16.10
C VAL A 405 14.02 -38.78 -14.85
N SER A 406 14.66 -38.69 -13.68
CA SER A 406 14.07 -39.14 -12.40
C SER A 406 12.92 -38.24 -11.94
N ASN A 407 12.91 -36.97 -12.37
CA ASN A 407 12.00 -35.95 -11.82
C ASN A 407 10.56 -35.99 -12.38
N ASP A 408 10.23 -36.94 -13.24
CA ASP A 408 8.91 -36.99 -13.91
C ASP A 408 7.85 -37.74 -13.07
N ASN A 409 8.23 -38.34 -11.92
CA ASN A 409 7.33 -38.99 -10.95
C ASN A 409 7.41 -38.35 -9.53
N PRO A 410 7.18 -37.02 -9.40
CA PRO A 410 7.47 -36.27 -8.18
C PRO A 410 6.67 -36.72 -6.94
N TYR A 411 5.49 -37.31 -7.16
CA TYR A 411 4.60 -37.71 -6.07
C TYR A 411 5.02 -39.04 -5.42
N ALA A 412 5.52 -40.00 -6.22
CA ALA A 412 6.11 -41.23 -5.65
C ALA A 412 7.38 -40.91 -4.86
N GLU A 413 8.24 -40.00 -5.37
CA GLU A 413 9.43 -39.54 -4.67
C GLU A 413 9.09 -38.88 -3.32
N SER A 414 8.09 -38.00 -3.30
CA SER A 414 7.60 -37.35 -2.07
C SER A 414 7.08 -38.37 -1.05
N LEU A 415 6.36 -39.40 -1.53
CA LEU A 415 5.89 -40.50 -0.69
C LEU A 415 7.06 -41.26 -0.05
N PHE A 416 8.08 -41.62 -0.84
CA PHE A 416 9.25 -42.33 -0.28
C PHE A 416 10.08 -41.47 0.66
N LYS A 417 10.16 -40.17 0.41
CA LYS A 417 10.76 -39.23 1.36
C LYS A 417 10.01 -39.27 2.69
N THR A 418 8.68 -39.14 2.65
CA THR A 418 7.84 -39.22 3.86
C THR A 418 8.07 -40.53 4.61
N LEU A 419 8.22 -41.62 3.88
CA LEU A 419 8.48 -42.93 4.45
C LEU A 419 9.84 -43.03 5.17
N LYS A 420 10.92 -42.56 4.53
CA LYS A 420 12.29 -42.65 5.06
C LYS A 420 12.54 -41.71 6.25
N TYR A 421 11.79 -40.61 6.36
CA TYR A 421 11.94 -39.62 7.42
C TYR A 421 11.19 -39.98 8.71
N ARG A 422 10.44 -41.09 8.71
CA ARG A 422 9.69 -41.53 9.88
C ARG A 422 10.65 -41.99 11.00
N PRO A 423 10.40 -41.60 12.27
CA PRO A 423 11.22 -42.06 13.40
C PRO A 423 11.27 -43.58 13.57
N ASN A 424 10.20 -44.27 13.16
CA ASN A 424 10.11 -45.73 13.21
C ASN A 424 10.62 -46.42 11.95
N TYR A 425 11.25 -45.70 11.01
CA TYR A 425 11.95 -46.31 9.88
C TYR A 425 13.11 -47.17 10.38
N GLN A 426 13.34 -48.34 9.76
CA GLN A 426 14.35 -49.30 10.18
C GLN A 426 15.59 -49.21 9.27
N PRO A 427 16.56 -48.30 9.55
CA PRO A 427 17.74 -48.16 8.71
C PRO A 427 18.65 -49.39 8.75
N LYS A 428 18.59 -50.17 9.84
CA LYS A 428 19.35 -51.42 9.99
C LYS A 428 18.75 -52.59 9.20
N GLY A 429 17.55 -52.44 8.65
CA GLY A 429 16.84 -53.48 7.92
C GLY A 429 15.90 -54.32 8.77
N PHE A 430 15.22 -55.25 8.11
CA PHE A 430 14.25 -56.17 8.70
C PHE A 430 14.83 -57.58 8.75
N ALA A 431 14.56 -58.34 9.81
CA ALA A 431 15.09 -59.69 9.94
C ALA A 431 14.35 -60.68 9.02
N THR A 432 13.06 -60.45 8.81
CA THR A 432 12.20 -61.29 7.96
C THR A 432 11.36 -60.47 6.99
N LEU A 433 10.85 -61.13 5.95
CA LEU A 433 9.94 -60.53 4.98
C LEU A 433 8.61 -60.14 5.66
N GLU A 434 8.15 -60.93 6.63
CA GLU A 434 6.94 -60.71 7.41
C GLU A 434 7.03 -59.44 8.24
N GLU A 435 8.16 -59.20 8.92
CA GLU A 435 8.40 -57.96 9.66
C GLU A 435 8.38 -56.73 8.74
N ALA A 436 9.00 -56.85 7.55
CA ALA A 436 8.97 -55.78 6.57
C ALA A 436 7.53 -55.50 6.09
N ARG A 437 6.73 -56.55 5.84
CA ARG A 437 5.31 -56.42 5.45
C ARG A 437 4.47 -55.80 6.55
N GLU A 438 4.62 -56.25 7.79
CA GLU A 438 3.90 -55.68 8.93
C GLU A 438 4.22 -54.20 9.10
N TRP A 439 5.50 -53.83 9.01
CA TRP A 439 5.93 -52.45 9.10
C TRP A 439 5.33 -51.58 7.99
N VAL A 440 5.35 -52.06 6.74
CA VAL A 440 4.74 -51.32 5.62
C VAL A 440 3.23 -51.21 5.80
N SER A 441 2.55 -52.25 6.29
CA SER A 441 1.12 -52.21 6.60
C SER A 441 0.78 -51.09 7.61
N LEU A 442 1.51 -51.03 8.71
CA LEU A 442 1.36 -49.98 9.72
C LEU A 442 1.67 -48.59 9.15
N PHE A 443 2.70 -48.48 8.32
CA PHE A 443 3.02 -47.24 7.62
C PHE A 443 1.86 -46.79 6.71
N VAL A 444 1.31 -47.68 5.89
CA VAL A 444 0.20 -47.34 4.96
C VAL A 444 -1.04 -46.92 5.73
N LYS A 445 -1.39 -47.61 6.81
CA LYS A 445 -2.51 -47.24 7.68
C LYS A 445 -2.33 -45.82 8.23
N TRP A 446 -1.17 -45.55 8.82
CA TRP A 446 -0.85 -44.23 9.35
C TRP A 446 -0.85 -43.16 8.24
N TYR A 447 -0.23 -43.44 7.10
CA TYR A 447 -0.10 -42.48 6.02
C TYR A 447 -1.47 -42.09 5.45
N ASN A 448 -2.37 -43.06 5.27
CA ASN A 448 -3.69 -42.78 4.73
C ASN A 448 -4.63 -42.09 5.75
N HIS A 449 -4.55 -42.45 7.04
CA HIS A 449 -5.55 -42.02 8.03
C HIS A 449 -5.10 -40.92 9.00
N ASP A 450 -3.80 -40.82 9.30
CA ASP A 450 -3.27 -39.94 10.36
C ASP A 450 -2.30 -38.87 9.83
N HIS A 451 -1.61 -39.15 8.72
CA HIS A 451 -0.63 -38.23 8.16
C HIS A 451 -1.29 -36.99 7.56
N HIS A 452 -0.96 -35.82 8.10
CA HIS A 452 -1.42 -34.54 7.57
C HIS A 452 -0.55 -34.13 6.37
N HIS A 453 -1.06 -34.37 5.18
CA HIS A 453 -0.28 -34.20 3.95
C HIS A 453 -0.21 -32.71 3.54
N SER A 454 0.99 -32.14 3.47
CA SER A 454 1.18 -30.71 3.18
C SER A 454 0.61 -30.30 1.82
N GLY A 455 0.78 -31.16 0.81
CA GLY A 455 0.21 -30.98 -0.54
C GLY A 455 -1.32 -31.08 -0.61
N LEU A 456 -1.98 -31.49 0.48
CA LEU A 456 -3.45 -31.50 0.63
C LEU A 456 -3.90 -30.49 1.67
N LYS A 457 -3.13 -29.42 1.89
CA LYS A 457 -3.40 -28.41 2.91
C LYS A 457 -3.64 -29.06 4.28
N PHE A 458 -2.83 -30.08 4.60
CA PHE A 458 -2.86 -30.81 5.87
C PHE A 458 -4.18 -31.56 6.11
N LEU A 459 -4.86 -32.00 5.06
CA LEU A 459 -5.83 -33.09 5.16
C LEU A 459 -5.11 -34.44 5.16
N THR A 460 -5.74 -35.45 5.73
CA THR A 460 -5.30 -36.83 5.53
C THR A 460 -5.75 -37.33 4.16
N PRO A 461 -5.01 -38.24 3.50
CA PRO A 461 -5.43 -38.81 2.23
C PRO A 461 -6.85 -39.39 2.26
N TYR A 462 -7.21 -40.05 3.38
CA TYR A 462 -8.56 -40.55 3.60
C TYR A 462 -9.62 -39.44 3.61
N GLN A 463 -9.37 -38.33 4.32
CA GLN A 463 -10.31 -37.20 4.35
C GLN A 463 -10.55 -36.60 2.96
N ARG A 464 -9.51 -36.54 2.12
CA ARG A 464 -9.65 -36.07 0.73
C ARG A 464 -10.45 -37.08 -0.09
N ARG A 465 -10.12 -38.37 -0.03
CA ARG A 465 -10.81 -39.45 -0.74
C ARG A 465 -12.29 -39.57 -0.37
N SER A 466 -12.63 -39.41 0.90
CA SER A 466 -13.99 -39.58 1.41
C SER A 466 -14.87 -38.31 1.27
N GLY A 467 -14.39 -37.27 0.58
CA GLY A 467 -15.15 -36.03 0.37
C GLY A 467 -15.32 -35.15 1.62
N LEU A 468 -14.52 -35.35 2.68
CA LEU A 468 -14.61 -34.55 3.91
C LEU A 468 -13.87 -33.20 3.80
N SER A 469 -13.18 -32.96 2.68
CA SER A 469 -12.31 -31.80 2.46
C SER A 469 -13.00 -30.48 2.75
N ASP A 470 -14.14 -30.21 2.13
CA ASP A 470 -14.77 -28.89 2.14
C ASP A 470 -15.21 -28.52 3.55
N LYS A 471 -15.81 -29.47 4.28
CA LYS A 471 -16.24 -29.28 5.66
C LYS A 471 -15.05 -28.98 6.59
N ILE A 472 -13.94 -29.69 6.45
CA ILE A 472 -12.76 -29.51 7.31
C ILE A 472 -12.07 -28.17 6.99
N LEU A 473 -11.89 -27.86 5.71
CA LEU A 473 -11.21 -26.64 5.26
C LEU A 473 -12.04 -25.38 5.53
N ALA A 474 -13.37 -25.43 5.37
CA ALA A 474 -14.27 -24.35 5.76
C ALA A 474 -14.15 -24.03 7.25
N LYS A 475 -14.21 -25.06 8.10
CA LYS A 475 -14.04 -24.90 9.55
C LYS A 475 -12.66 -24.32 9.92
N ARG A 476 -11.59 -24.73 9.22
CA ARG A 476 -10.24 -24.15 9.42
C ARG A 476 -10.20 -22.67 9.03
N LYS A 477 -10.87 -22.29 7.94
CA LYS A 477 -10.98 -20.90 7.52
C LYS A 477 -11.69 -20.06 8.58
N GLU A 478 -12.83 -20.52 9.08
CA GLU A 478 -13.57 -19.86 10.16
C GLU A 478 -12.71 -19.63 11.41
N VAL A 479 -11.98 -20.65 11.86
CA VAL A 479 -11.08 -20.55 13.03
C VAL A 479 -9.99 -19.48 12.82
N TYR A 480 -9.40 -19.45 11.62
CA TYR A 480 -8.33 -18.50 11.31
C TYR A 480 -8.84 -17.06 11.17
N GLU A 481 -10.04 -16.87 10.59
CA GLU A 481 -10.67 -15.55 10.53
C GLU A 481 -11.06 -15.06 11.92
N ALA A 482 -11.69 -15.91 12.76
CA ALA A 482 -12.01 -15.57 14.14
C ALA A 482 -10.76 -15.18 14.95
N ALA A 483 -9.68 -15.95 14.84
CA ALA A 483 -8.41 -15.64 15.50
C ALA A 483 -7.77 -14.33 15.00
N LYS A 484 -7.93 -14.01 13.70
CA LYS A 484 -7.47 -12.73 13.14
C LYS A 484 -8.31 -11.55 13.61
N THR A 485 -9.63 -11.72 13.77
CA THR A 485 -10.51 -10.69 14.34
C THR A 485 -10.17 -10.41 15.80
N GLU A 486 -9.86 -11.45 16.58
CA GLU A 486 -9.48 -11.33 18.00
C GLU A 486 -8.07 -10.74 18.18
N HIS A 487 -7.13 -11.11 17.31
CA HIS A 487 -5.72 -10.72 17.40
C HIS A 487 -5.16 -10.18 16.06
N PRO A 488 -5.63 -8.99 15.60
CA PRO A 488 -5.22 -8.45 14.30
C PRO A 488 -3.72 -8.14 14.20
N GLU A 489 -3.06 -7.86 15.32
CA GLU A 489 -1.63 -7.58 15.42
C GLU A 489 -0.75 -8.76 14.96
N ARG A 490 -1.24 -10.01 15.04
CA ARG A 490 -0.49 -11.19 14.58
C ARG A 490 -0.36 -11.26 13.06
N TRP A 491 -1.24 -10.58 12.33
CA TRP A 491 -1.26 -10.61 10.86
C TRP A 491 -0.70 -9.33 10.22
N ASN A 492 -0.59 -8.20 10.94
CA ASN A 492 -0.05 -6.94 10.41
C ASN A 492 -0.66 -6.55 9.05
N GLY A 493 -1.98 -6.70 8.91
CA GLY A 493 -2.71 -6.41 7.67
C GLY A 493 -2.65 -7.51 6.59
N ARG A 494 -1.96 -8.63 6.82
CA ARG A 494 -1.92 -9.77 5.89
C ARG A 494 -3.18 -10.63 5.98
N SER A 495 -3.49 -11.36 4.92
CA SER A 495 -4.57 -12.37 4.92
C SER A 495 -4.18 -13.59 5.76
N PRO A 496 -5.16 -14.30 6.36
CA PRO A 496 -4.90 -15.59 6.98
C PRO A 496 -4.37 -16.62 5.99
N ARG A 497 -3.90 -17.74 6.55
CA ARG A 497 -3.40 -18.86 5.76
C ARG A 497 -4.47 -19.34 4.77
N ASP A 498 -4.06 -19.50 3.52
CA ASP A 498 -4.92 -20.04 2.47
C ASP A 498 -5.11 -21.56 2.64
N TRP A 499 -6.38 -21.94 2.87
CA TRP A 499 -6.85 -23.32 3.03
C TRP A 499 -7.54 -23.86 1.77
N SER A 500 -7.58 -23.13 0.66
CA SER A 500 -8.19 -23.62 -0.59
C SER A 500 -7.39 -24.79 -1.19
N LEU A 501 -8.08 -25.73 -1.81
CA LEU A 501 -7.50 -26.82 -2.59
C LEU A 501 -7.88 -26.64 -4.07
N PRO A 502 -6.98 -26.97 -5.00
CA PRO A 502 -7.35 -26.99 -6.41
C PRO A 502 -8.35 -28.12 -6.70
N ASP A 503 -9.26 -27.87 -7.64
CA ASP A 503 -10.22 -28.88 -8.11
C ASP A 503 -9.53 -29.95 -8.96
N THR A 504 -8.48 -29.54 -9.69
CA THR A 504 -7.71 -30.40 -10.58
C THR A 504 -6.27 -30.52 -10.10
N VAL A 505 -5.79 -31.76 -10.01
CA VAL A 505 -4.40 -32.08 -9.65
C VAL A 505 -3.66 -32.57 -10.89
N TYR A 506 -2.51 -31.97 -11.19
CA TYR A 506 -1.70 -32.32 -12.34
C TYR A 506 -0.50 -33.18 -11.92
N LEU A 507 -0.17 -34.17 -12.76
CA LEU A 507 1.05 -34.96 -12.66
C LEU A 507 2.28 -34.10 -12.96
N ASN A 508 2.29 -33.49 -14.15
CA ASN A 508 3.32 -32.59 -14.63
C ASN A 508 2.63 -31.35 -15.21
N PRO A 509 2.43 -30.26 -14.46
CA PRO A 509 1.72 -29.09 -14.98
C PRO A 509 2.49 -28.50 -16.16
N GLU A 510 1.80 -28.26 -17.27
CA GLU A 510 2.37 -27.45 -18.34
C GLU A 510 2.58 -26.03 -17.79
N LYS A 511 3.71 -25.39 -18.12
CA LYS A 511 3.84 -23.95 -17.91
C LYS A 511 2.84 -23.28 -18.84
N ILE A 512 1.63 -23.05 -18.34
CA ILE A 512 0.69 -22.15 -18.96
C ILE A 512 1.40 -20.79 -18.94
N SER A 513 1.76 -20.26 -20.11
CA SER A 513 2.14 -18.86 -20.20
C SER A 513 0.96 -18.04 -19.67
N GLU A 514 1.22 -17.04 -18.84
CA GLU A 514 0.22 -16.15 -18.20
C GLU A 514 -0.78 -15.51 -19.18
N GLU A 515 -0.61 -15.71 -20.50
CA GLU A 515 -1.50 -15.25 -21.57
C GLU A 515 -2.80 -16.06 -21.72
N ALA A 516 -2.86 -17.31 -21.24
CA ALA A 516 -4.05 -18.15 -21.43
C ALA A 516 -5.15 -17.96 -20.36
N GLU A 517 -4.82 -17.48 -19.16
CA GLU A 517 -5.84 -17.17 -18.13
C GLU A 517 -6.68 -15.95 -18.54
N THR A 518 -6.10 -14.97 -19.24
CA THR A 518 -6.82 -13.81 -19.77
C THR A 518 -7.83 -14.15 -20.88
N ALA A 519 -7.62 -15.25 -21.63
CA ALA A 519 -8.51 -15.62 -22.73
C ALA A 519 -9.81 -16.32 -22.28
N VAL A 520 -9.80 -16.93 -21.08
CA VAL A 520 -10.96 -17.62 -20.51
C VAL A 520 -11.91 -16.63 -19.81
N GLU A 521 -11.41 -15.51 -19.30
CA GLU A 521 -12.28 -14.45 -18.74
C GLU A 521 -13.00 -13.65 -19.83
N GLU A 522 -12.41 -13.45 -21.03
CA GLU A 522 -13.09 -12.74 -22.12
C GLU A 522 -14.21 -13.56 -22.79
N THR A 523 -14.16 -14.90 -22.73
CA THR A 523 -15.20 -15.76 -23.32
C THR A 523 -16.38 -16.02 -22.37
N ALA A 524 -16.27 -15.70 -21.09
CA ALA A 524 -17.35 -15.84 -20.11
C ALA A 524 -18.29 -14.62 -20.03
N VAL A 525 -18.01 -13.54 -20.78
CA VAL A 525 -18.80 -12.28 -20.76
C VAL A 525 -19.35 -11.93 -22.16
N SER A 526 -19.43 -12.91 -23.08
CA SER A 526 -20.10 -12.73 -24.39
C SER A 526 -21.44 -13.45 -24.48
#